data_AF-A0A6A3FZG0-F1
#
_entry.id   AF-A0A6A3FZG0-F1
#
_cell.length_a   1.000
_cell.length_b   1.000
_cell.length_c   1.000
_cell.angle_alpha   90.00
_cell.angle_beta   90.00
_cell.angle_gamma   90.00
#
_symmetry.space_group_name_H-M   'P 1'
#
loop_
_entity.id
_entity.type
_entity.pdbx_description
1 polymer ?
#
loop_
_entity_poly.entity_id
_entity_poly.type
_entity_poly.pdbx_seq_one_letter_code
_entity_poly.pdbx_strand_id
1 'polypeptide(L)'
;MLRAKYMTQRTGPEVVDLLNARRQMRGERLVEYAQSLREIGERGDVGEDWLVNAFLKGMSSNEGATHVRGHRPQTLDEAVSLAVPHVGEYGEGYGIGLEAAMTRWDERETPSGRGPFAGTTTRAGDQEQSGLAGNYRTA
;
A
#
# COMPACT_ATOMS: atom_id res chain seq x y z
N MET A 1 -30.28 16.74 20.31
CA MET A 1 -28.92 17.30 20.22
C MET A 1 -28.00 16.56 21.18
N LEU A 2 -27.12 15.66 20.71
CA LEU A 2 -26.14 14.98 21.59
C LEU A 2 -24.95 14.34 20.82
N ARG A 3 -24.23 15.08 19.96
CA ARG A 3 -22.99 14.57 19.32
C ARG A 3 -21.73 15.39 19.64
N ALA A 4 -21.80 16.34 20.57
CA ALA A 4 -20.66 17.17 20.94
C ALA A 4 -19.88 16.65 22.16
N LYS A 5 -20.40 15.66 22.90
CA LYS A 5 -19.89 15.29 24.24
C LYS A 5 -18.68 14.33 24.25
N TYR A 6 -18.18 13.89 23.09
CA TYR A 6 -17.08 12.90 23.01
C TYR A 6 -16.02 13.22 21.93
N MET A 7 -15.95 14.46 21.43
CA MET A 7 -14.83 14.87 20.57
C MET A 7 -13.80 15.55 21.48
N THR A 8 -12.94 14.76 22.12
CA THR A 8 -11.75 15.30 22.78
C THR A 8 -10.89 15.94 21.69
N GLN A 9 -10.80 17.27 21.69
CA GLN A 9 -9.86 17.98 20.84
C GLN A 9 -8.46 17.45 21.15
N ARG A 10 -7.74 17.01 20.11
CA ARG A 10 -6.36 16.54 20.25
C ARG A 10 -5.43 17.74 20.18
N THR A 11 -4.30 17.65 20.88
CA THR A 11 -3.29 18.71 20.80
C THR A 11 -2.61 18.70 19.43
N GLY A 12 -2.13 19.86 18.95
CA GLY A 12 -1.45 19.96 17.66
C GLY A 12 -0.36 18.90 17.44
N PRO A 13 0.55 18.66 18.41
CA PRO A 13 1.59 17.62 18.29
C PRO A 13 1.02 16.21 18.13
N GLU A 14 0.00 15.83 18.91
CA GLU A 14 -0.64 14.51 18.79
C GLU A 14 -1.26 14.30 17.40
N VAL A 15 -1.87 15.35 16.83
CA VAL A 15 -2.44 15.26 15.47
C VAL A 15 -1.35 15.11 14.42
N VAL A 16 -0.26 15.85 14.55
CA VAL A 16 0.89 15.74 13.64
C VAL A 16 1.51 14.33 13.70
N ASP A 17 1.63 13.73 14.88
CA ASP A 17 2.15 12.36 15.02
C ASP A 17 1.25 11.33 14.34
N LEU A 18 -0.08 11.48 14.47
CA LEU A 18 -1.04 10.60 13.79
C LEU A 18 -0.99 10.76 12.28
N LEU A 19 -0.88 12.00 11.79
CA LEU A 19 -0.73 12.28 10.36
C LEU A 19 0.54 11.64 9.80
N ASN A 20 1.68 11.75 10.51
CA ASN A 20 2.93 11.14 10.09
C ASN A 20 2.89 9.59 10.16
N ALA A 21 2.16 9.02 11.12
CA ALA A 21 1.99 7.58 11.25
C ALA A 21 1.04 6.99 10.21
N ARG A 22 0.12 7.80 9.65
CA ARG A 22 -0.93 7.33 8.76
C ARG A 22 -0.42 7.11 7.32
N ARG A 23 -0.14 5.85 6.98
CA ARG A 23 0.24 5.38 5.64
C ARG A 23 -0.96 4.90 4.86
N GLN A 24 -0.99 5.08 3.53
CA GLN A 24 -2.01 4.48 2.67
C GLN A 24 -2.05 2.97 2.89
N MET A 25 -3.23 2.40 3.17
CA MET A 25 -3.40 0.98 3.41
C MET A 25 -3.50 0.20 2.09
N ARG A 26 -3.23 -1.10 2.14
CA ARG A 26 -3.44 -1.99 1.01
C ARG A 26 -4.90 -1.94 0.55
N GLY A 27 -5.11 -1.68 -0.74
CA GLY A 27 -6.45 -1.60 -1.35
C GLY A 27 -7.25 -0.34 -0.97
N GLU A 28 -6.63 0.62 -0.28
CA GLU A 28 -7.25 1.90 0.02
C GLU A 28 -7.08 2.88 -1.15
N ARG A 29 -8.18 3.51 -1.58
CA ARG A 29 -8.12 4.52 -2.65
C ARG A 29 -7.48 5.80 -2.15
N LEU A 30 -6.78 6.54 -3.00
CA LEU A 30 -6.13 7.80 -2.66
C LEU A 30 -7.13 8.84 -2.12
N VAL A 31 -8.37 8.83 -2.62
CA VAL A 31 -9.45 9.70 -2.12
C VAL A 31 -9.87 9.32 -0.70
N GLU A 32 -9.97 8.02 -0.40
CA GLU A 32 -10.31 7.51 0.94
C GLU A 32 -9.19 7.75 1.95
N TYR A 33 -7.95 7.58 1.48
CA TYR A 33 -6.75 7.89 2.24
C TYR A 33 -6.69 9.38 2.60
N ALA A 34 -6.92 10.26 1.64
CA ALA A 34 -7.00 11.70 1.87
C ALA A 34 -8.12 12.07 2.86
N GLN A 35 -9.30 11.45 2.71
CA GLN A 35 -10.40 11.64 3.66
C GLN A 35 -10.01 11.23 5.09
N SER A 36 -9.30 10.11 5.26
CA SER A 36 -8.78 9.68 6.56
C SER A 36 -7.82 10.71 7.16
N LEU A 37 -6.98 11.35 6.35
CA LEU A 37 -6.07 12.41 6.82
C LEU A 37 -6.85 13.65 7.26
N ARG A 38 -7.93 14.03 6.55
CA ARG A 38 -8.81 15.12 6.98
C ARG A 38 -9.46 14.83 8.32
N GLU A 39 -9.98 13.63 8.52
CA GLU A 39 -10.61 13.24 9.79
C GLU A 39 -9.64 13.28 10.98
N ILE A 40 -8.33 13.07 10.73
CA ILE A 40 -7.28 13.27 11.74
C ILE A 40 -7.04 14.76 11.94
N GLY A 41 -6.90 15.52 10.85
CA GLY A 41 -6.70 16.97 10.83
C GLY A 41 -7.80 17.72 11.57
N GLU A 42 -9.08 17.43 11.33
CA GLU A 42 -10.25 18.06 11.96
C GLU A 42 -10.28 17.95 13.49
N ARG A 43 -9.53 16.99 14.06
CA ARG A 43 -9.45 16.80 15.52
C ARG A 43 -8.41 17.72 16.17
N GLY A 44 -7.64 18.47 15.38
CA GLY A 44 -6.75 19.54 15.82
C GLY A 44 -6.80 20.73 14.87
N ASP A 45 -6.08 21.79 15.21
CA ASP A 45 -5.97 22.98 14.35
C ASP A 45 -4.74 22.83 13.44
N VAL A 46 -4.86 21.98 12.41
CA VAL A 46 -3.76 21.60 11.52
C VAL A 46 -4.04 22.09 10.09
N GLY A 47 -3.10 22.87 9.54
CA GLY A 47 -3.21 23.44 8.20
C GLY A 47 -2.92 22.46 7.06
N GLU A 48 -3.29 22.87 5.84
CA GLU A 48 -3.14 22.09 4.60
C GLU A 48 -1.70 21.59 4.35
N ASP A 49 -0.67 22.37 4.69
CA ASP A 49 0.73 21.97 4.52
C ASP A 49 1.05 20.64 5.21
N TRP A 50 0.47 20.40 6.39
CA TRP A 50 0.64 19.16 7.12
C TRP A 50 -0.11 18.00 6.48
N LEU A 51 -1.32 18.25 5.96
CA LEU A 51 -2.12 17.25 5.26
C LEU A 51 -1.45 16.83 3.94
N VAL A 52 -0.98 17.79 3.15
CA VAL A 52 -0.23 17.56 1.91
C VAL A 52 1.05 16.78 2.21
N ASN A 53 1.82 17.18 3.22
CA ASN A 53 3.04 16.48 3.59
C ASN A 53 2.77 15.04 4.06
N ALA A 54 1.72 14.84 4.87
CA ALA A 54 1.31 13.51 5.34
C ALA A 54 0.88 12.62 4.17
N PHE A 55 0.05 13.14 3.27
CA PHE A 55 -0.39 12.44 2.06
C PHE A 55 0.81 11.99 1.22
N LEU A 56 1.71 12.90 0.86
CA LEU A 56 2.88 12.59 0.03
C LEU A 56 3.86 11.62 0.71
N LYS A 57 4.05 11.70 2.03
CA LYS A 57 4.90 10.76 2.77
C LYS A 57 4.26 9.38 2.91
N GLY A 58 2.93 9.34 3.02
CA GLY A 58 2.21 8.13 3.34
C GLY A 58 1.70 7.34 2.14
N MET A 59 1.69 7.93 0.94
CA MET A 59 1.34 7.22 -0.31
C MET A 59 2.17 5.95 -0.50
N SER A 60 1.53 4.93 -1.09
CA SER A 60 2.16 3.65 -1.39
C SER A 60 3.15 3.70 -2.57
N SER A 61 2.98 4.67 -3.49
CA SER A 61 3.89 4.89 -4.61
C SER A 61 4.85 6.05 -4.36
N ASN A 62 6.13 5.73 -4.12
CA ASN A 62 7.17 6.75 -3.90
C ASN A 62 7.49 7.55 -5.18
N GLU A 63 7.39 6.91 -6.36
CA GLU A 63 7.56 7.58 -7.65
C GLU A 63 6.41 8.58 -7.90
N GLY A 64 5.17 8.12 -7.66
CA GLY A 64 3.99 8.99 -7.71
C GLY A 64 4.09 10.15 -6.72
N ALA A 65 4.56 9.90 -5.50
CA ALA A 65 4.79 10.95 -4.50
C ALA A 65 5.81 11.98 -4.95
N THR A 66 6.88 11.53 -5.60
CA THR A 66 7.91 12.42 -6.15
C THR A 66 7.36 13.27 -7.28
N HIS A 67 6.56 12.68 -8.17
CA HIS A 67 5.89 13.40 -9.25
C HIS A 67 4.97 14.50 -8.72
N VAL A 68 4.03 14.15 -7.83
CA VAL A 68 3.10 15.11 -7.24
C VAL A 68 3.83 16.19 -6.46
N ARG A 69 4.91 15.85 -5.73
CA ARG A 69 5.75 16.82 -5.02
C ARG A 69 6.38 17.85 -5.96
N GLY A 70 6.73 17.46 -7.20
CA GLY A 70 7.26 18.35 -8.22
C GLY A 70 6.30 19.48 -8.61
N HIS A 71 4.99 19.22 -8.54
CA HIS A 71 3.94 20.20 -8.83
C HIS A 71 3.63 21.15 -7.67
N ARG A 72 4.19 20.90 -6.48
CA ARG A 72 4.01 21.73 -5.27
C ARG A 72 2.54 22.04 -4.94
N PRO A 73 1.69 21.02 -4.74
CA PRO A 73 0.32 21.24 -4.35
C PRO A 73 0.24 22.00 -3.02
N GLN A 74 -0.72 22.91 -2.91
CA GLN A 74 -0.96 23.70 -1.70
C GLN A 74 -2.08 23.14 -0.83
N THR A 75 -2.92 22.27 -1.40
CA THR A 75 -4.05 21.66 -0.71
C THR A 75 -4.04 20.15 -0.89
N LEU A 76 -4.66 19.45 0.05
CA LEU A 76 -4.84 18.01 -0.05
C LEU A 76 -5.66 17.61 -1.29
N ASP A 77 -6.69 18.39 -1.65
CA ASP A 77 -7.49 18.15 -2.86
C ASP A 77 -6.65 18.27 -4.14
N GLU A 78 -5.77 19.28 -4.22
CA GLU A 78 -4.87 19.46 -5.34
C GLU A 78 -3.89 18.28 -5.44
N ALA A 79 -3.32 17.85 -4.31
CA ALA A 79 -2.43 16.70 -4.26
C ALA A 79 -3.12 15.41 -4.76
N VAL A 80 -4.37 15.17 -4.36
CA VAL A 80 -5.17 14.02 -4.84
C VAL A 80 -5.48 14.13 -6.33
N SER A 81 -5.87 15.33 -6.78
CA SER A 81 -6.21 15.59 -8.19
C SER A 81 -5.02 15.41 -9.13
N LEU A 82 -3.80 15.68 -8.65
CA LEU A 82 -2.55 15.42 -9.38
C LEU A 82 -2.15 13.95 -9.29
N ALA A 83 -2.41 13.28 -8.16
CA ALA A 83 -1.99 11.89 -7.93
C ALA A 83 -2.82 10.88 -8.73
N VAL A 84 -4.16 10.96 -8.68
CA VAL A 84 -5.03 9.94 -9.29
C VAL A 84 -4.74 9.72 -10.79
N PRO A 85 -4.58 10.77 -11.62
CA PRO A 85 -4.30 10.60 -13.03
C PRO A 85 -2.90 10.03 -13.34
N HIS A 86 -1.94 10.06 -12.40
CA HIS A 86 -0.56 9.63 -12.67
C HIS A 86 -0.20 8.32 -11.96
N VAL A 87 -0.83 8.07 -10.81
CA VAL A 87 -0.51 6.96 -9.91
C VAL A 87 -1.66 5.96 -9.83
N GLY A 88 -2.78 6.20 -10.51
CA GLY A 88 -3.97 5.36 -10.39
C GLY A 88 -4.75 5.64 -9.09
N GLU A 89 -5.88 4.96 -8.92
CA GLU A 89 -6.75 5.22 -7.77
C GLU A 89 -6.21 4.64 -6.45
N TYR A 90 -5.34 3.63 -6.54
CA TYR A 90 -4.79 2.87 -5.41
C TYR A 90 -3.28 3.08 -5.23
N GLY A 91 -2.62 3.90 -6.05
CA GLY A 91 -1.16 4.09 -5.99
C GLY A 91 -0.37 3.02 -6.77
N GLU A 92 -0.99 2.40 -7.76
CA GLU A 92 -0.49 1.30 -8.57
C GLU A 92 0.34 1.73 -9.79
N GLY A 93 0.21 2.99 -10.19
CA GLY A 93 0.78 3.57 -11.41
C GLY A 93 -0.29 3.79 -12.49
N TYR A 94 -0.02 4.72 -13.41
CA TYR A 94 -0.95 5.04 -14.51
C TYR A 94 -1.37 3.81 -15.32
N GLY A 95 -2.68 3.63 -15.53
CA GLY A 95 -3.24 2.56 -16.37
C GLY A 95 -3.18 1.16 -15.75
N ILE A 96 -2.74 1.05 -14.49
CA ILE A 96 -2.74 -0.20 -13.73
C ILE A 96 -4.02 -0.21 -12.88
N GLY A 97 -4.71 -1.36 -12.82
CA GLY A 97 -5.96 -1.50 -12.05
C GLY A 97 -5.73 -2.06 -10.64
N LEU A 98 -6.79 -2.13 -9.84
CA LEU A 98 -6.81 -2.65 -8.46
C LEU A 98 -6.07 -4.00 -8.28
N GLU A 99 -6.24 -4.93 -9.22
CA GLU A 99 -5.62 -6.26 -9.11
C GLU A 99 -4.09 -6.19 -9.12
N ALA A 100 -3.52 -5.42 -10.05
CA ALA A 100 -2.09 -5.19 -10.11
C ALA A 100 -1.59 -4.28 -8.98
N ALA A 101 -2.44 -3.40 -8.44
CA ALA A 101 -2.16 -2.68 -7.19
C ALA A 101 -1.92 -3.66 -6.02
N MET A 102 -2.79 -4.67 -5.89
CA MET A 102 -2.70 -5.70 -4.87
C MET A 102 -1.47 -6.60 -5.06
N THR A 103 -1.18 -7.05 -6.29
CA THR A 103 0.03 -7.82 -6.61
C THR A 103 1.30 -7.04 -6.26
N ARG A 104 1.40 -5.77 -6.68
CA ARG A 104 2.57 -4.95 -6.38
C ARG A 104 2.72 -4.63 -4.90
N TRP A 105 1.61 -4.60 -4.16
CA TRP A 105 1.63 -4.51 -2.69
C TRP A 105 2.16 -5.82 -2.08
N ASP A 106 1.68 -6.98 -2.53
CA ASP A 106 2.20 -8.29 -2.08
C ASP A 106 3.69 -8.44 -2.35
N GLU A 107 4.16 -8.10 -3.56
CA GLU A 107 5.58 -8.17 -3.93
C GLU A 107 6.48 -7.29 -3.04
N ARG A 108 5.95 -6.17 -2.53
CA ARG A 108 6.68 -5.26 -1.63
C ARG A 108 6.67 -5.72 -0.18
N GLU A 109 5.56 -6.30 0.29
CA GLU A 109 5.41 -6.83 1.64
C GLU A 109 6.04 -8.22 1.80
N THR A 110 6.21 -8.98 0.70
CA THR A 110 6.94 -10.24 0.70
C THR A 110 8.43 -9.91 0.80
N PRO A 111 9.10 -10.19 1.94
CA PRO A 111 10.53 -10.02 1.99
C PRO A 111 11.13 -11.07 1.05
N SER A 112 11.77 -10.63 -0.03
CA SER A 112 12.76 -11.45 -0.74
C SER A 112 13.86 -11.80 0.27
N GLY A 113 13.66 -12.90 0.99
CA GLY A 113 14.39 -13.17 2.22
C GLY A 113 14.13 -14.56 2.80
N ARG A 114 13.86 -15.55 1.95
CA ARG A 114 14.08 -16.95 2.33
C ARG A 114 14.47 -17.73 1.08
N GLY A 115 15.78 -17.84 0.85
CA GLY A 115 16.31 -18.89 -0.02
C GLY A 115 15.75 -20.26 0.41
N PRO A 116 15.81 -21.28 -0.46
CA PRO A 116 15.20 -22.58 -0.19
C PRO A 116 15.77 -23.16 1.10
N PHE A 117 15.02 -23.05 2.20
CA PHE A 117 15.41 -23.64 3.47
C PHE A 117 15.20 -25.14 3.35
N ALA A 118 16.31 -25.83 3.11
CA ALA A 118 16.47 -27.24 3.41
C ALA A 118 16.21 -27.48 4.91
N GLY A 119 15.54 -28.60 5.21
CA GLY A 119 15.36 -29.14 6.55
C GLY A 119 14.01 -29.86 6.68
N THR A 120 13.87 -31.08 6.15
CA THR A 120 13.95 -32.36 6.92
C THR A 120 12.96 -32.37 8.09
N THR A 121 11.91 -33.21 8.12
CA THR A 121 11.89 -34.67 8.41
C THR A 121 10.36 -35.01 8.55
N THR A 122 9.74 -36.12 8.14
CA THR A 122 10.07 -37.55 8.36
C THR A 122 9.09 -38.47 7.58
N ARG A 123 9.63 -39.54 6.95
CA ARG A 123 9.17 -40.96 6.87
C ARG A 123 7.71 -41.32 6.48
N ALA A 124 7.40 -42.38 5.73
CA ALA A 124 8.09 -43.64 5.39
C ALA A 124 7.40 -44.38 4.22
N GLY A 125 8.15 -45.31 3.60
CA GLY A 125 7.68 -46.49 2.82
C GLY A 125 7.13 -46.20 1.43
N ASP A 126 7.38 -46.94 0.35
CA ASP A 126 8.11 -48.18 0.05
C ASP A 126 8.40 -48.09 -1.47
N GLN A 127 9.63 -48.34 -1.92
CA GLN A 127 9.97 -49.52 -2.73
C GLN A 127 8.87 -49.93 -3.73
N GLU A 128 9.09 -49.70 -5.03
CA GLU A 128 9.06 -50.77 -6.05
C GLU A 128 9.42 -50.28 -7.47
N GLN A 129 10.32 -51.05 -8.08
CA GLN A 129 10.63 -51.09 -9.52
C GLN A 129 9.42 -51.64 -10.30
N SER A 130 9.12 -51.02 -11.45
CA SER A 130 8.62 -51.61 -12.71
C SER A 130 8.25 -50.44 -13.63
N GLY A 131 8.79 -50.22 -14.83
CA GLY A 131 9.08 -51.16 -15.90
C GLY A 131 8.06 -50.91 -17.00
N LEU A 132 8.38 -50.08 -18.00
CA LEU A 132 7.70 -50.12 -19.30
C LEU A 132 8.69 -49.88 -20.43
N ALA A 133 8.87 -50.96 -21.18
CA ALA A 133 9.63 -51.07 -22.40
C ALA A 133 9.07 -50.19 -23.52
N GLY A 134 9.97 -49.68 -24.36
CA GLY A 134 9.66 -49.06 -25.63
C GLY A 134 10.72 -49.42 -26.66
N ASN A 135 10.84 -50.71 -26.99
CA ASN A 135 11.58 -51.15 -28.17
C ASN A 135 10.62 -51.16 -29.36
N TYR A 136 10.88 -50.31 -30.36
CA TYR A 136 10.53 -50.64 -31.74
C TYR A 136 11.70 -50.28 -32.66
N ARG A 137 12.25 -51.35 -33.23
CA ARG A 137 13.26 -51.44 -34.29
C ARG A 137 12.67 -51.06 -35.66
N THR A 138 13.57 -51.05 -36.65
CA THR A 138 13.40 -51.11 -38.11
C THR A 138 13.12 -49.76 -38.79
N ALA A 139 13.82 -49.36 -39.86
CA ALA A 139 14.66 -50.08 -40.82
C ALA A 139 15.94 -49.31 -41.18
#